data_AF-A0A3E1KNB9-F1
#
_entry.id   AF-A0A3E1KNB9-F1
#
_cell.length_a   1.000
_cell.length_b   1.000
_cell.length_c   1.000
_cell.angle_alpha   90.00
_cell.angle_beta   90.00
_cell.angle_gamma   90.00
#
_symmetry.space_group_name_H-M   'P 1'
#
loop_
_entity.id
_entity.type
_entity.pdbx_description
1 polymer ?
#
loop_
_entity_poly.entity_id
_entity_poly.type
_entity_poly.pdbx_seq_one_letter_code
_entity_poly.pdbx_strand_id
1 'polypeptide(L)'
;MSLHFPPGSNALLRGLTLLIVVVALVAGCHPDAGAALPAQAAARQDEVDPVDQAALAQALKALQPQRPGVTDLYVVGFAGDASDDVFRNETLYLKQLFEQRFAARGHVVTLVNNPDNLGDHPYAPLATYDNLYDTLAAIGKRMDRKEDALLLFVTTHGTEDHSLYVQVDQNEEDFISPQDLRAALDDAGIDNRIIVLSTCYSGGFIPALRSPQTLILTAARADRPSFGCGNTSSATYFGQAWLIDAMNQSDDPLAAFDIAKAAITAREKQQGELPSLPQQSLGKRIAPVLARWRAGLHAGPAVAYPYPPLETDAQTQPDAGSTTSPGDPALDKTPRSQAAAAADASSKPPLGAAASSR
;
A
#
# COMPACT_ATOMS: atom_id res chain seq x y z
N MET A 1 12.49 79.48 1.88
CA MET A 1 11.95 78.15 1.54
C MET A 1 10.83 78.39 0.55
N SER A 2 11.19 78.37 -0.73
CA SER A 2 10.36 78.88 -1.81
C SER A 2 10.44 77.93 -3.00
N LEU A 3 9.26 77.49 -3.45
CA LEU A 3 8.80 77.51 -4.83
C LEU A 3 9.40 76.52 -5.86
N HIS A 4 8.46 75.81 -6.50
CA HIS A 4 8.31 75.64 -7.97
C HIS A 4 9.15 74.56 -8.70
N PHE A 5 8.45 73.59 -9.29
CA PHE A 5 8.76 72.97 -10.60
C PHE A 5 8.99 74.10 -11.65
N PRO A 6 9.78 73.94 -12.76
CA PRO A 6 9.52 72.90 -13.77
C PRO A 6 10.79 72.58 -14.65
N PRO A 7 10.75 72.35 -15.99
CA PRO A 7 11.55 71.34 -16.69
C PRO A 7 12.69 71.95 -17.55
N GLY A 8 13.50 71.11 -18.18
CA GLY A 8 14.41 71.54 -19.24
C GLY A 8 14.97 70.31 -19.96
N SER A 9 14.48 69.93 -21.13
CA SER A 9 14.63 70.60 -22.44
C SER A 9 16.00 70.35 -23.05
N ASN A 10 15.93 69.76 -24.26
CA ASN A 10 16.84 70.00 -25.38
C ASN A 10 18.26 69.46 -25.16
N ALA A 11 18.89 68.83 -26.11
CA ALA A 11 18.71 68.92 -27.54
C ALA A 11 19.76 67.97 -28.12
N LEU A 12 19.47 67.46 -29.32
CA LEU A 12 20.43 67.45 -30.42
C LEU A 12 21.71 66.62 -30.16
N LEU A 13 22.09 65.69 -31.02
CA LEU A 13 22.45 66.03 -32.38
C LEU A 13 22.98 64.72 -33.00
N ARG A 14 22.51 64.43 -34.22
CA ARG A 14 23.27 63.85 -35.36
C ARG A 14 24.11 62.58 -35.11
N GLY A 15 23.95 61.50 -35.87
CA GLY A 15 23.39 61.45 -37.21
C GLY A 15 23.38 60.05 -37.79
N LEU A 16 22.74 59.98 -38.95
CA LEU A 16 22.90 58.96 -39.99
C LEU A 16 24.27 58.29 -39.94
N THR A 17 24.33 56.97 -40.10
CA THR A 17 24.54 56.31 -41.40
C THR A 17 24.67 54.80 -41.18
N LEU A 18 23.74 54.05 -41.78
CA LEU A 18 23.94 52.78 -42.50
C LEU A 18 24.71 51.64 -41.81
N LEU A 19 24.04 50.50 -41.59
CA LEU A 19 24.20 49.31 -42.42
C LEU A 19 23.64 48.08 -41.66
N ILE A 20 22.73 47.39 -42.32
CA ILE A 20 22.23 46.06 -41.94
C ILE A 20 23.40 45.08 -41.92
N VAL A 21 23.68 44.50 -40.76
CA VAL A 21 24.28 43.16 -40.64
C VAL A 21 23.48 42.43 -39.56
N VAL A 22 22.49 41.65 -40.00
CA VAL A 22 21.86 40.60 -39.21
C VAL A 22 22.84 39.44 -39.18
N VAL A 23 23.53 39.24 -38.05
CA VAL A 23 24.23 37.99 -37.74
C VAL A 23 23.92 37.62 -36.30
N ALA A 24 23.48 36.36 -36.17
CA ALA A 24 22.89 35.74 -35.01
C ALA A 24 23.81 35.69 -33.78
N LEU A 25 23.22 35.91 -32.61
CA LEU A 25 23.64 35.35 -31.31
C LEU A 25 22.48 35.52 -30.32
N VAL A 26 21.44 34.70 -30.47
CA VAL A 26 20.56 34.32 -29.36
C VAL A 26 20.90 32.88 -29.04
N ALA A 27 21.72 32.71 -28.01
CA ALA A 27 21.88 31.43 -27.35
C ALA A 27 20.54 31.07 -26.67
N GLY A 28 19.83 30.12 -27.27
CA GLY A 28 19.15 29.05 -26.55
C GLY A 28 17.99 29.41 -25.61
N CYS A 29 17.10 30.32 -26.00
CA CYS A 29 15.70 30.18 -25.59
C CYS A 29 14.98 29.37 -26.67
N HIS A 30 14.88 28.05 -26.48
CA HIS A 30 14.00 27.20 -27.31
C HIS A 30 12.55 27.39 -26.84
N PRO A 31 11.66 27.98 -27.66
CA PRO A 31 10.25 28.03 -27.38
C PRO A 31 9.61 26.79 -28.00
N ASP A 32 9.79 25.61 -27.40
CA ASP A 32 9.07 24.37 -27.75
C ASP A 32 9.16 23.29 -26.64
N ALA A 33 9.23 23.69 -25.37
CA ALA A 33 9.08 22.76 -24.23
C ALA A 33 7.59 22.63 -23.85
N GLY A 34 6.76 22.27 -24.82
CA GLY A 34 5.31 22.18 -24.66
C GLY A 34 4.58 21.41 -25.76
N ALA A 35 5.31 20.65 -26.57
CA ALA A 35 4.70 19.64 -27.42
C ALA A 35 4.56 18.36 -26.60
N ALA A 36 3.35 18.11 -26.10
CA ALA A 36 2.96 16.76 -25.70
C ALA A 36 3.34 15.82 -26.85
N LEU A 37 4.27 14.91 -26.59
CA LEU A 37 4.47 13.78 -27.48
C LEU A 37 3.09 13.14 -27.65
N PRO A 38 2.61 12.90 -28.90
CA PRO A 38 1.40 12.12 -29.05
C PRO A 38 1.66 10.81 -28.31
N ALA A 39 0.85 10.54 -27.29
CA ALA A 39 0.76 9.22 -26.73
C ALA A 39 0.46 8.31 -27.92
N GLN A 40 1.50 7.63 -28.42
CA GLN A 40 1.28 6.41 -29.15
C GLN A 40 0.63 5.51 -28.11
N ALA A 41 -0.69 5.54 -28.06
CA ALA A 41 -1.48 4.39 -27.71
C ALA A 41 -1.09 3.34 -28.76
N ALA A 42 0.07 2.71 -28.55
CA ALA A 42 0.32 1.41 -29.10
C ALA A 42 -0.79 0.59 -28.47
N ALA A 43 -1.83 0.36 -29.25
CA ALA A 43 -2.76 -0.72 -29.04
C ALA A 43 -1.92 -2.00 -29.04
N ARG A 44 -1.29 -2.31 -27.90
CA ARG A 44 -1.15 -3.69 -27.49
C ARG A 44 -2.59 -4.15 -27.40
N GLN A 45 -2.97 -5.03 -28.33
CA GLN A 45 -4.11 -5.87 -28.08
C GLN A 45 -3.68 -6.66 -26.86
N ASP A 46 -4.12 -6.24 -25.68
CA ASP A 46 -3.88 -6.96 -24.44
C ASP A 46 -4.49 -8.34 -24.65
N GLU A 47 -3.63 -9.30 -24.98
CA GLU A 47 -4.03 -10.68 -25.05
C GLU A 47 -4.38 -11.07 -23.63
N VAL A 48 -5.69 -11.10 -23.38
CA VAL A 48 -6.26 -11.43 -22.08
C VAL A 48 -5.62 -12.72 -21.57
N ASP A 49 -4.92 -12.66 -20.43
CA ASP A 49 -4.26 -13.83 -19.84
C ASP A 49 -5.32 -14.89 -19.46
N PRO A 50 -5.34 -16.05 -20.13
CA PRO A 50 -6.33 -17.09 -19.86
C PRO A 50 -6.20 -17.69 -18.45
N VAL A 51 -4.99 -17.66 -17.85
CA VAL A 51 -4.76 -18.15 -16.49
C VAL A 51 -5.42 -17.22 -15.48
N ASP A 52 -5.19 -15.92 -15.62
CA ASP A 52 -5.82 -14.90 -14.78
C ASP A 52 -7.36 -14.90 -14.94
N GLN A 53 -7.88 -14.99 -16.17
CA GLN A 53 -9.31 -15.10 -16.41
C GLN A 53 -9.94 -16.33 -15.73
N ALA A 54 -9.25 -17.47 -15.75
CA ALA A 54 -9.70 -18.66 -15.06
C ALA A 54 -9.71 -18.47 -13.53
N ALA A 55 -8.67 -17.82 -12.99
CA ALA A 55 -8.58 -17.48 -11.57
C ALA A 55 -9.71 -16.54 -11.15
N LEU A 56 -9.97 -15.48 -11.93
CA LEU A 56 -11.08 -14.55 -11.71
C LEU A 56 -12.42 -15.29 -11.75
N ALA A 57 -12.69 -16.05 -12.81
CA ALA A 57 -13.93 -16.79 -12.94
C ALA A 57 -14.15 -17.76 -11.76
N GLN A 58 -13.09 -18.41 -11.26
CA GLN A 58 -13.15 -19.26 -10.08
C GLN A 58 -13.48 -18.47 -8.81
N ALA A 59 -12.79 -17.34 -8.57
CA ALA A 59 -13.04 -16.47 -7.42
C ALA A 59 -14.49 -15.95 -7.42
N LEU A 60 -14.97 -15.46 -8.56
CA LEU A 60 -16.33 -14.95 -8.71
C LEU A 60 -17.38 -16.06 -8.58
N LYS A 61 -17.10 -17.28 -9.04
CA LYS A 61 -18.01 -18.42 -8.85
C LYS A 61 -18.14 -18.82 -7.37
N ALA A 62 -17.09 -18.63 -6.58
CA ALA A 62 -17.10 -18.96 -5.15
C ALA A 62 -17.89 -17.95 -4.29
N LEU A 63 -18.14 -16.74 -4.80
CA LEU A 63 -18.95 -15.73 -4.11
C LEU A 63 -20.37 -16.24 -3.86
N GLN A 64 -20.74 -16.29 -2.58
CA GLN A 64 -22.08 -16.60 -2.14
C GLN A 64 -23.05 -15.46 -2.47
N PRO A 65 -24.34 -15.77 -2.71
CA PRO A 65 -25.37 -14.75 -2.84
C PRO A 65 -25.64 -14.07 -1.48
N GLN A 66 -26.39 -12.97 -1.53
CA GLN A 66 -26.90 -12.32 -0.33
C GLN A 66 -27.86 -13.23 0.47
N ARG A 67 -27.96 -12.97 1.76
CA ARG A 67 -28.86 -13.62 2.71
C ARG A 67 -30.06 -12.70 3.01
N PRO A 68 -31.28 -13.01 2.52
CA PRO A 68 -32.40 -12.08 2.64
C PRO A 68 -32.72 -11.71 4.09
N GLY A 69 -32.77 -10.41 4.39
CA GLY A 69 -33.08 -9.89 5.72
C GLY A 69 -31.88 -9.83 6.65
N VAL A 70 -30.68 -10.13 6.15
CA VAL A 70 -29.41 -10.03 6.87
C VAL A 70 -28.52 -9.10 6.07
N THR A 71 -28.11 -7.98 6.67
CA THR A 71 -27.13 -7.10 6.03
C THR A 71 -25.79 -7.83 5.90
N ASP A 72 -25.46 -8.25 4.68
CA ASP A 72 -24.17 -8.83 4.33
C ASP A 72 -23.13 -7.76 4.09
N LEU A 73 -21.86 -8.13 4.38
CA LEU A 73 -20.71 -7.35 3.99
C LEU A 73 -19.93 -8.12 2.93
N TYR A 74 -19.97 -7.62 1.70
CA TYR A 74 -19.07 -8.05 0.64
C TYR A 74 -17.75 -7.32 0.77
N VAL A 75 -16.64 -8.02 0.64
CA VAL A 75 -15.30 -7.46 0.86
C VAL A 75 -14.45 -7.68 -0.37
N VAL A 76 -13.77 -6.63 -0.82
CA VAL A 76 -12.74 -6.70 -1.87
C VAL A 76 -11.45 -6.17 -1.29
N GLY A 77 -10.41 -6.99 -1.30
CA GLY A 77 -9.03 -6.53 -1.09
C GLY A 77 -8.31 -6.40 -2.42
N PHE A 78 -7.61 -5.29 -2.64
CA PHE A 78 -6.87 -5.00 -3.85
C PHE A 78 -5.42 -4.65 -3.50
N ALA A 79 -4.49 -5.54 -3.82
CA ALA A 79 -3.05 -5.32 -3.70
C ALA A 79 -2.47 -4.98 -5.08
N GLY A 80 -2.38 -3.68 -5.38
CA GLY A 80 -2.16 -3.18 -6.73
C GLY A 80 -0.74 -3.29 -7.26
N ASP A 81 0.25 -3.37 -6.38
CA ASP A 81 1.66 -3.29 -6.76
C ASP A 81 2.45 -4.54 -6.33
N ALA A 82 3.05 -5.20 -7.30
CA ALA A 82 3.86 -6.39 -7.12
C ALA A 82 5.22 -6.16 -6.47
N SER A 83 5.71 -4.91 -6.40
CA SER A 83 7.07 -4.60 -5.94
C SER A 83 7.29 -4.78 -4.44
N ASP A 84 6.23 -4.70 -3.62
CA ASP A 84 6.31 -4.77 -2.17
C ASP A 84 5.32 -5.81 -1.59
N ASP A 85 5.85 -6.77 -0.82
CA ASP A 85 5.05 -7.85 -0.21
C ASP A 85 3.96 -7.36 0.75
N VAL A 86 4.11 -6.16 1.32
CA VAL A 86 3.16 -5.61 2.29
C VAL A 86 1.73 -5.54 1.72
N PHE A 87 1.59 -5.24 0.43
CA PHE A 87 0.28 -5.08 -0.20
C PHE A 87 -0.44 -6.42 -0.29
N ARG A 88 0.26 -7.46 -0.76
CA ARG A 88 -0.21 -8.84 -0.76
C ARG A 88 -0.54 -9.31 0.67
N ASN A 89 0.36 -9.08 1.63
CA ASN A 89 0.21 -9.54 3.01
C ASN A 89 -1.06 -8.96 3.65
N GLU A 90 -1.30 -7.66 3.49
CA GLU A 90 -2.49 -6.99 4.00
C GLU A 90 -3.77 -7.51 3.34
N THR A 91 -3.75 -7.71 2.03
CA THR A 91 -4.93 -8.20 1.28
C THR A 91 -5.28 -9.65 1.64
N LEU A 92 -4.28 -10.52 1.78
CA LEU A 92 -4.50 -11.90 2.23
C LEU A 92 -4.94 -11.96 3.69
N TYR A 93 -4.41 -11.08 4.54
CA TYR A 93 -4.84 -10.97 5.93
C TYR A 93 -6.26 -10.40 6.06
N LEU A 94 -6.63 -9.40 5.25
CA LEU A 94 -8.00 -8.88 5.16
C LEU A 94 -8.99 -10.02 4.95
N LYS A 95 -8.69 -10.93 4.02
CA LYS A 95 -9.52 -12.12 3.80
C LYS A 95 -9.66 -12.96 5.06
N GLN A 96 -8.55 -13.31 5.71
CA GLN A 96 -8.58 -14.12 6.93
C GLN A 96 -9.39 -13.44 8.04
N LEU A 97 -9.14 -12.14 8.28
CA LEU A 97 -9.81 -11.36 9.30
C LEU A 97 -11.32 -11.31 9.05
N PHE A 98 -11.75 -10.96 7.83
CA PHE A 98 -13.16 -10.77 7.55
C PHE A 98 -13.95 -12.08 7.48
N GLU A 99 -13.34 -13.17 7.04
CA GLU A 99 -13.97 -14.49 7.06
C GLU A 99 -14.09 -15.09 8.47
N GLN A 100 -13.10 -14.85 9.35
CA GLN A 100 -13.06 -15.46 10.68
C GLN A 100 -13.76 -14.62 11.75
N ARG A 101 -13.64 -13.29 11.66
CA ARG A 101 -14.13 -12.37 12.68
C ARG A 101 -15.38 -11.62 12.28
N PHE A 102 -15.53 -11.23 11.01
CA PHE A 102 -16.58 -10.31 10.56
C PHE A 102 -17.73 -10.96 9.79
N ALA A 103 -17.90 -12.28 9.93
CA ALA A 103 -18.98 -13.05 9.32
C ALA A 103 -19.12 -12.89 7.78
N ALA A 104 -18.02 -12.57 7.08
CA ALA A 104 -17.99 -12.37 5.63
C ALA A 104 -17.53 -13.63 4.87
N ARG A 105 -17.57 -14.82 5.49
CA ARG A 105 -17.14 -16.06 4.84
C ARG A 105 -17.95 -16.34 3.58
N GLY A 106 -17.26 -16.45 2.45
CA GLY A 106 -17.89 -16.62 1.14
C GLY A 106 -18.31 -15.32 0.45
N HIS A 107 -18.06 -14.16 1.07
CA HIS A 107 -18.34 -12.82 0.53
C HIS A 107 -17.06 -11.99 0.35
N VAL A 108 -15.88 -12.60 0.44
CA VAL A 108 -14.59 -11.91 0.25
C VAL A 108 -13.93 -12.33 -1.06
N VAL A 109 -13.49 -11.35 -1.86
CA VAL A 109 -12.58 -11.54 -3.01
C VAL A 109 -11.30 -10.76 -2.76
N THR A 110 -10.16 -11.35 -3.10
CA THR A 110 -8.86 -10.69 -3.07
C THR A 110 -8.30 -10.68 -4.48
N LEU A 111 -7.84 -9.52 -4.93
CA LEU A 111 -7.10 -9.32 -6.16
C LEU A 111 -5.66 -8.95 -5.78
N VAL A 112 -4.67 -9.63 -6.36
CA VAL A 112 -3.28 -9.55 -5.89
C VAL A 112 -2.29 -9.52 -7.03
N ASN A 113 -1.50 -8.45 -7.07
CA ASN A 113 -0.24 -8.41 -7.79
C ASN A 113 0.91 -8.72 -6.82
N ASN A 114 1.66 -9.79 -7.11
CA ASN A 114 2.91 -10.15 -6.43
C ASN A 114 3.63 -11.20 -7.30
N PRO A 115 4.98 -11.20 -7.35
CA PRO A 115 5.73 -12.21 -8.10
C PRO A 115 5.39 -13.65 -7.71
N ASP A 116 5.01 -13.92 -6.45
CA ASP A 116 4.63 -15.26 -5.97
C ASP A 116 3.21 -15.71 -6.39
N ASN A 117 2.43 -14.81 -6.99
CA ASN A 117 1.09 -15.08 -7.53
C ASN A 117 1.09 -15.26 -9.05
N LEU A 118 2.23 -15.09 -9.73
CA LEU A 118 2.35 -15.24 -11.18
C LEU A 118 2.61 -16.70 -11.59
N GLY A 119 2.42 -16.99 -12.88
CA GLY A 119 2.66 -18.31 -13.48
C GLY A 119 1.40 -19.18 -13.55
N ASP A 120 1.58 -20.49 -13.75
CA ASP A 120 0.47 -21.40 -14.12
C ASP A 120 -0.55 -21.67 -13.00
N HIS A 121 -0.23 -21.32 -11.75
CA HIS A 121 -1.01 -21.68 -10.55
C HIS A 121 -1.16 -20.50 -9.58
N PRO A 122 -1.80 -19.39 -10.00
CA PRO A 122 -2.07 -18.27 -9.11
C PRO A 122 -3.01 -18.70 -7.97
N TYR A 123 -2.83 -18.11 -6.79
CA TYR A 123 -3.74 -18.32 -5.66
C TYR A 123 -4.83 -17.24 -5.59
N ALA A 124 -4.69 -16.14 -6.34
CA ALA A 124 -5.68 -15.08 -6.49
C ALA A 124 -5.64 -14.50 -7.92
N PRO A 125 -6.75 -13.93 -8.44
CA PRO A 125 -6.71 -13.15 -9.67
C PRO A 125 -5.82 -11.91 -9.50
N LEU A 126 -5.30 -11.40 -10.60
CA LEU A 126 -4.47 -10.19 -10.63
C LEU A 126 -5.28 -8.95 -10.21
N ALA A 127 -4.60 -8.01 -9.57
CA ALA A 127 -5.13 -6.71 -9.20
C ALA A 127 -4.99 -5.72 -10.35
N THR A 128 -5.75 -5.94 -11.43
CA THR A 128 -5.88 -5.01 -12.56
C THR A 128 -7.18 -4.21 -12.47
N TYR A 129 -7.28 -3.09 -13.20
CA TYR A 129 -8.52 -2.32 -13.27
C TYR A 129 -9.69 -3.17 -13.80
N ASP A 130 -9.46 -3.95 -14.86
CA ASP A 130 -10.48 -4.82 -15.46
C ASP A 130 -11.00 -5.88 -14.47
N ASN A 131 -10.09 -6.55 -13.75
CA ASN A 131 -10.50 -7.54 -12.74
C ASN A 131 -11.23 -6.89 -11.56
N LEU A 132 -10.85 -5.68 -11.15
CA LEU A 132 -11.59 -4.92 -10.15
C LEU A 132 -12.99 -4.57 -10.66
N TYR A 133 -13.11 -4.07 -11.89
CA TYR A 133 -14.37 -3.73 -12.52
C TYR A 133 -15.31 -4.94 -12.59
N ASP A 134 -14.82 -6.08 -13.08
CA ASP A 134 -15.59 -7.32 -13.18
C ASP A 134 -15.96 -7.90 -11.81
N THR A 135 -15.07 -7.80 -10.83
CA THR A 135 -15.34 -8.20 -9.45
C THR A 135 -16.46 -7.36 -8.84
N LEU A 136 -16.40 -6.04 -8.98
CA LEU A 136 -17.44 -5.14 -8.49
C LEU A 136 -18.78 -5.41 -9.20
N ALA A 137 -18.77 -5.59 -10.52
CA ALA A 137 -19.98 -5.95 -11.27
C ALA A 137 -20.59 -7.28 -10.82
N ALA A 138 -19.76 -8.29 -10.52
CA ALA A 138 -20.21 -9.59 -10.02
C ALA A 138 -20.77 -9.53 -8.59
N ILE A 139 -20.22 -8.66 -7.73
CA ILE A 139 -20.73 -8.38 -6.39
C ILE A 139 -22.06 -7.63 -6.47
N GLY A 140 -22.15 -6.58 -7.28
CA GLY A 140 -23.38 -5.79 -7.47
C GLY A 140 -24.58 -6.63 -7.95
N LYS A 141 -24.33 -7.74 -8.65
CA LYS A 141 -25.33 -8.75 -9.05
C LYS A 141 -25.73 -9.71 -7.92
N ARG A 142 -24.87 -9.95 -6.93
CA ARG A 142 -25.08 -10.91 -5.83
C ARG A 142 -25.66 -10.28 -4.57
N MET A 143 -25.29 -9.03 -4.29
CA MET A 143 -25.75 -8.28 -3.14
C MET A 143 -27.19 -7.77 -3.31
N ASP A 144 -27.94 -7.65 -2.22
CA ASP A 144 -29.08 -6.74 -2.18
C ASP A 144 -28.55 -5.33 -1.93
N ARG A 145 -28.46 -4.55 -3.00
CA ARG A 145 -27.88 -3.20 -3.01
C ARG A 145 -28.55 -2.21 -2.04
N LYS A 146 -29.76 -2.50 -1.55
CA LYS A 146 -30.46 -1.66 -0.56
C LYS A 146 -30.15 -2.07 0.88
N GLU A 147 -29.86 -3.35 1.09
CA GLU A 147 -29.65 -3.94 2.41
C GLU A 147 -28.17 -4.02 2.76
N ASP A 148 -27.37 -4.57 1.84
CA ASP A 148 -25.96 -4.95 2.00
C ASP A 148 -25.00 -3.79 1.81
N ALA A 149 -23.74 -4.01 2.20
CA ALA A 149 -22.64 -3.08 1.98
C ALA A 149 -21.43 -3.75 1.31
N LEU A 150 -20.65 -2.95 0.58
CA LEU A 150 -19.32 -3.29 0.10
C LEU A 150 -18.26 -2.66 1.02
N LEU A 151 -17.25 -3.43 1.41
CA LEU A 151 -15.97 -2.91 1.87
C LEU A 151 -14.91 -3.13 0.78
N LEU A 152 -14.36 -2.04 0.26
CA LEU A 152 -13.23 -2.06 -0.65
C LEU A 152 -11.99 -1.57 0.09
N PHE A 153 -11.03 -2.45 0.30
CA PHE A 153 -9.71 -2.14 0.85
C PHE A 153 -8.69 -2.16 -0.28
N VAL A 154 -8.11 -1.00 -0.57
CA VAL A 154 -7.07 -0.83 -1.59
C VAL A 154 -5.75 -0.56 -0.89
N THR A 155 -4.72 -1.31 -1.23
CA THR A 155 -3.36 -1.11 -0.72
C THR A 155 -2.36 -1.21 -1.87
N THR A 156 -1.66 -0.11 -2.13
CA THR A 156 -0.71 0.06 -3.24
C THR A 156 0.02 1.39 -3.10
N HIS A 157 1.06 1.65 -3.90
CA HIS A 157 1.61 3.01 -4.05
C HIS A 157 0.60 3.97 -4.69
N GLY A 158 0.77 5.25 -4.39
CA GLY A 158 -0.11 6.31 -4.85
C GLY A 158 0.71 7.48 -5.36
N THR A 159 0.17 8.17 -6.35
CA THR A 159 0.86 9.25 -7.03
C THR A 159 0.39 10.62 -6.54
N GLU A 160 1.18 11.67 -6.79
CA GLU A 160 0.83 13.05 -6.40
C GLU A 160 -0.40 13.59 -7.11
N ASP A 161 -0.73 13.08 -8.30
CA ASP A 161 -1.96 13.35 -9.05
C ASP A 161 -3.16 12.52 -8.57
N HIS A 162 -3.00 11.78 -7.47
CA HIS A 162 -4.04 11.00 -6.79
C HIS A 162 -4.52 9.79 -7.57
N SER A 163 -3.60 9.10 -8.25
CA SER A 163 -3.87 7.84 -8.93
C SER A 163 -3.35 6.67 -8.08
N LEU A 164 -4.06 5.54 -8.12
CA LEU A 164 -3.55 4.27 -7.60
C LEU A 164 -2.55 3.73 -8.60
N TYR A 165 -1.34 3.43 -8.16
CA TYR A 165 -0.38 2.72 -9.01
C TYR A 165 -0.77 1.24 -9.08
N VAL A 166 -0.74 0.68 -10.27
CA VAL A 166 -0.99 -0.73 -10.52
C VAL A 166 0.22 -1.27 -11.27
N GLN A 167 0.84 -2.30 -10.71
CA GLN A 167 1.97 -2.98 -11.34
C GLN A 167 1.82 -4.48 -11.15
N VAL A 168 1.63 -5.21 -12.25
CA VAL A 168 1.56 -6.67 -12.27
C VAL A 168 2.98 -7.26 -12.29
N ASP A 169 3.83 -6.75 -13.19
CA ASP A 169 5.23 -7.14 -13.32
C ASP A 169 6.11 -6.00 -13.87
N GLN A 170 7.31 -6.30 -14.38
CA GLN A 170 8.23 -5.29 -14.94
C GLN A 170 7.78 -4.69 -16.28
N ASN A 171 6.77 -5.26 -16.94
CA ASN A 171 6.33 -4.93 -18.29
C ASN A 171 4.88 -4.43 -18.36
N GLU A 172 4.12 -4.60 -17.27
CA GLU A 172 2.71 -4.26 -17.13
C GLU A 172 2.49 -3.36 -15.91
N GLU A 173 2.22 -2.09 -16.20
CA GLU A 173 1.85 -1.05 -15.25
C GLU A 173 0.62 -0.28 -15.75
N ASP A 174 -0.20 0.22 -14.82
CA ASP A 174 -1.38 1.02 -15.08
C ASP A 174 -1.67 1.97 -13.89
N PHE A 175 -2.63 2.87 -14.07
CA PHE A 175 -3.03 3.85 -13.07
C PHE A 175 -4.54 3.96 -12.99
N ILE A 176 -5.10 3.78 -11.79
CA ILE A 176 -6.54 3.94 -11.56
C ILE A 176 -6.79 5.30 -10.93
N SER A 177 -7.48 6.18 -11.66
CA SER A 177 -7.84 7.51 -11.14
C SER A 177 -9.02 7.43 -10.16
N PRO A 178 -9.29 8.51 -9.39
CA PRO A 178 -10.48 8.59 -8.55
C PRO A 178 -11.79 8.48 -9.34
N GLN A 179 -11.79 8.90 -10.61
CA GLN A 179 -12.93 8.85 -11.51
C GLN A 179 -13.17 7.43 -12.03
N ASP A 180 -12.11 6.68 -12.34
CA ASP A 180 -12.22 5.29 -12.79
C ASP A 180 -12.81 4.42 -11.67
N LEU A 181 -12.27 4.56 -10.45
CA LEU A 181 -12.80 3.84 -9.29
C LEU A 181 -14.26 4.23 -9.01
N ARG A 182 -14.60 5.52 -9.16
CA ARG A 182 -15.98 5.99 -9.03
C ARG A 182 -16.90 5.34 -10.07
N ALA A 183 -16.48 5.30 -11.33
CA ALA A 183 -17.23 4.73 -12.43
C ALA A 183 -17.48 3.24 -12.19
N ALA A 184 -16.45 2.45 -11.87
CA ALA A 184 -16.58 1.02 -11.61
C ALA A 184 -17.59 0.71 -10.47
N LEU A 185 -17.59 1.51 -9.40
CA LEU A 185 -18.53 1.36 -8.29
C LEU A 185 -19.98 1.75 -8.68
N ASP A 186 -20.15 2.81 -9.48
CA ASP A 186 -21.45 3.29 -9.95
C ASP A 186 -22.05 2.33 -11.00
N ASP A 187 -21.25 1.82 -11.93
CA ASP A 187 -21.67 0.87 -12.96
C ASP A 187 -22.07 -0.49 -12.37
N ALA A 188 -21.39 -0.92 -11.30
CA ALA A 188 -21.82 -2.05 -10.49
C ALA A 188 -23.13 -1.80 -9.70
N GLY A 189 -23.57 -0.54 -9.62
CA GLY A 189 -24.78 -0.12 -8.92
C GLY A 189 -24.69 -0.26 -7.40
N ILE A 190 -23.48 -0.33 -6.83
CA ILE A 190 -23.25 -0.52 -5.40
C ILE A 190 -23.36 0.84 -4.73
N ASP A 191 -24.33 1.12 -3.87
CA ASP A 191 -24.44 2.45 -3.23
C ASP A 191 -23.81 2.49 -1.83
N ASN A 192 -24.04 1.46 -1.03
CA ASN A 192 -23.53 1.34 0.33
C ASN A 192 -22.07 0.89 0.32
N ARG A 193 -21.15 1.83 0.54
CA ARG A 193 -19.72 1.61 0.33
C ARG A 193 -18.91 2.01 1.57
N ILE A 194 -17.97 1.16 1.95
CA ILE A 194 -16.88 1.45 2.89
C ILE A 194 -15.61 1.36 2.05
N ILE A 195 -14.99 2.50 1.75
CA ILE A 195 -13.80 2.57 0.91
C ILE A 195 -12.62 2.92 1.79
N VAL A 196 -11.63 2.05 1.81
CA VAL A 196 -10.45 2.16 2.67
C VAL A 196 -9.22 2.17 1.78
N LEU A 197 -8.51 3.30 1.75
CA LEU A 197 -7.40 3.54 0.83
C LEU A 197 -6.09 3.64 1.62
N SER A 198 -5.32 2.55 1.62
CA SER A 198 -3.97 2.46 2.17
C SER A 198 -2.95 2.82 1.10
N THR A 199 -2.85 4.12 0.78
CA THR A 199 -1.96 4.62 -0.27
C THR A 199 -1.59 6.09 -0.06
N CYS A 200 -0.44 6.51 -0.61
CA CYS A 200 0.03 7.89 -0.60
C CYS A 200 -0.98 8.82 -1.28
N TYR A 201 -1.13 10.04 -0.78
CA TYR A 201 -2.03 11.06 -1.35
C TYR A 201 -3.52 10.64 -1.42
N SER A 202 -3.91 9.55 -0.73
CA SER A 202 -5.26 8.95 -0.77
C SER A 202 -6.41 9.90 -0.42
N GLY A 203 -6.15 10.96 0.35
CA GLY A 203 -7.12 12.03 0.60
C GLY A 203 -7.67 12.68 -0.69
N GLY A 204 -6.93 12.60 -1.79
CA GLY A 204 -7.31 13.08 -3.11
C GLY A 204 -8.50 12.35 -3.74
N PHE A 205 -8.81 11.13 -3.28
CA PHE A 205 -9.97 10.36 -3.75
C PHE A 205 -11.30 10.81 -3.13
N ILE A 206 -11.26 11.48 -1.97
CA ILE A 206 -12.47 11.85 -1.21
C ILE A 206 -13.48 12.66 -2.05
N PRO A 207 -13.07 13.71 -2.81
CA PRO A 207 -14.01 14.52 -3.59
C PRO A 207 -14.82 13.73 -4.63
N ALA A 208 -14.19 12.75 -5.28
CA ALA A 208 -14.81 11.94 -6.34
C ALA A 208 -15.70 10.81 -5.78
N LEU A 209 -15.25 10.17 -4.69
CA LEU A 209 -15.91 9.00 -4.12
C LEU A 209 -16.99 9.33 -3.09
N ARG A 210 -16.99 10.53 -2.51
CA ARG A 210 -17.97 10.88 -1.46
C ARG A 210 -19.39 10.82 -2.00
N SER A 211 -20.25 10.14 -1.25
CA SER A 211 -21.69 10.14 -1.46
C SER A 211 -22.39 10.10 -0.09
N PRO A 212 -23.72 10.30 -0.02
CA PRO A 212 -24.39 10.14 1.26
C PRO A 212 -24.39 8.66 1.74
N GLN A 213 -24.02 7.65 0.92
CA GLN A 213 -24.01 6.21 1.25
C GLN A 213 -22.57 5.68 1.41
N THR A 214 -21.57 6.57 1.44
CA THR A 214 -20.17 6.15 1.45
C THR A 214 -19.49 6.54 2.76
N LEU A 215 -18.78 5.60 3.37
CA LEU A 215 -17.71 5.85 4.32
C LEU A 215 -16.39 5.76 3.55
N ILE A 216 -15.54 6.78 3.66
CA ILE A 216 -14.19 6.78 3.08
C ILE A 216 -13.19 6.95 4.20
N LEU A 217 -12.17 6.10 4.25
CA LEU A 217 -11.04 6.15 5.17
C LEU A 217 -9.75 6.19 4.35
N THR A 218 -8.88 7.17 4.60
CA THR A 218 -7.64 7.35 3.82
C THR A 218 -6.43 7.36 4.73
N ALA A 219 -5.35 6.73 4.26
CA ALA A 219 -4.08 6.67 4.99
C ALA A 219 -3.38 8.02 5.10
N ALA A 220 -3.61 8.93 4.15
CA ALA A 220 -2.99 10.24 4.13
C ALA A 220 -3.93 11.33 3.64
N ARG A 221 -3.52 12.57 3.88
CA ARG A 221 -4.08 13.77 3.26
C ARG A 221 -3.69 13.83 1.78
N ALA A 222 -4.49 14.54 0.97
CA ALA A 222 -4.29 14.66 -0.48
C ALA A 222 -2.90 15.17 -0.91
N ASP A 223 -2.19 15.92 -0.07
CA ASP A 223 -0.86 16.48 -0.34
C ASP A 223 0.24 15.86 0.55
N ARG A 224 0.00 14.67 1.10
CA ARG A 224 0.94 13.97 2.01
C ARG A 224 1.16 12.52 1.57
N PRO A 225 2.39 11.99 1.71
CA PRO A 225 2.61 10.56 1.62
C PRO A 225 2.05 9.83 2.84
N SER A 226 1.92 8.50 2.71
CA SER A 226 1.79 7.55 3.82
C SER A 226 3.05 6.68 3.90
N PHE A 227 3.23 5.94 5.00
CA PHE A 227 4.50 5.26 5.30
C PHE A 227 4.34 3.76 5.53
N GLY A 228 5.48 3.06 5.53
CA GLY A 228 5.56 1.63 5.81
C GLY A 228 5.47 0.72 4.61
N CYS A 229 5.46 1.28 3.40
CA CYS A 229 5.70 0.51 2.17
C CYS A 229 7.22 0.27 2.02
N GLY A 230 7.63 -0.92 1.59
CA GLY A 230 9.04 -1.31 1.44
C GLY A 230 9.41 -2.64 2.10
N ASN A 231 10.58 -3.17 1.71
CA ASN A 231 11.16 -4.45 2.15
C ASN A 231 11.60 -4.52 3.63
N THR A 232 11.21 -3.57 4.47
CA THR A 232 11.58 -3.51 5.90
C THR A 232 10.38 -3.58 6.84
N SER A 233 9.17 -3.72 6.30
CA SER A 233 7.94 -3.89 7.07
C SER A 233 7.12 -5.04 6.50
N SER A 234 6.33 -5.71 7.33
CA SER A 234 5.37 -6.71 6.86
C SER A 234 3.98 -6.13 6.58
N ALA A 235 3.74 -4.87 6.96
CA ALA A 235 2.52 -4.10 6.69
C ALA A 235 2.83 -2.60 6.61
N THR A 236 2.01 -1.84 5.87
CA THR A 236 2.02 -0.38 5.88
C THR A 236 1.64 0.15 7.27
N TYR A 237 1.94 1.42 7.58
CA TYR A 237 1.58 1.99 8.88
C TYR A 237 0.06 2.03 9.06
N PHE A 238 -0.65 2.31 7.97
CA PHE A 238 -2.11 2.34 7.98
C PHE A 238 -2.73 0.95 8.08
N GLY A 239 -2.25 -0.02 7.30
CA GLY A 239 -2.69 -1.42 7.39
C GLY A 239 -2.39 -2.02 8.77
N GLN A 240 -1.22 -1.78 9.33
CA GLN A 240 -0.93 -2.18 10.72
C GLN A 240 -1.93 -1.56 11.70
N ALA A 241 -2.09 -0.24 11.66
CA ALA A 241 -2.89 0.44 12.66
C ALA A 241 -4.40 0.18 12.52
N TRP A 242 -4.95 0.19 11.30
CA TRP A 242 -6.38 0.03 11.05
C TRP A 242 -6.77 -1.43 10.88
N LEU A 243 -6.19 -2.13 9.90
CA LEU A 243 -6.59 -3.48 9.53
C LEU A 243 -6.17 -4.51 10.58
N ILE A 244 -4.93 -4.44 11.05
CA ILE A 244 -4.35 -5.46 11.93
C ILE A 244 -4.68 -5.15 13.40
N ASP A 245 -4.42 -3.95 13.88
CA ASP A 245 -4.55 -3.67 15.32
C ASP A 245 -5.98 -3.27 15.68
N ALA A 246 -6.52 -2.24 15.03
CA ALA A 246 -7.78 -1.63 15.46
C ALA A 246 -9.02 -2.47 15.13
N MET A 247 -9.07 -3.14 13.97
CA MET A 247 -10.17 -4.04 13.62
C MET A 247 -10.18 -5.35 14.44
N ASN A 248 -9.08 -5.70 15.11
CA ASN A 248 -9.09 -6.75 16.13
C ASN A 248 -9.59 -6.25 17.50
N GLN A 249 -9.52 -4.94 17.75
CA GLN A 249 -10.00 -4.30 18.98
C GLN A 249 -11.47 -3.87 18.89
N SER A 250 -11.95 -3.54 17.70
CA SER A 250 -13.30 -3.02 17.45
C SER A 250 -13.98 -3.75 16.31
N ASP A 251 -15.30 -3.85 16.36
CA ASP A 251 -16.14 -4.30 15.24
C ASP A 251 -16.67 -3.13 14.37
N ASP A 252 -16.27 -1.90 14.70
CA ASP A 252 -16.66 -0.68 14.01
C ASP A 252 -15.51 -0.16 13.13
N PRO A 253 -15.64 -0.20 11.79
CA PRO A 253 -14.64 0.38 10.89
C PRO A 253 -14.31 1.85 11.19
N LEU A 254 -15.30 2.63 11.65
CA LEU A 254 -15.13 4.04 11.97
C LEU A 254 -14.40 4.23 13.29
N ALA A 255 -14.78 3.50 14.35
CA ALA A 255 -14.06 3.58 15.62
C ALA A 255 -12.65 3.00 15.51
N ALA A 256 -12.46 1.95 14.70
CA ALA A 256 -11.14 1.41 14.38
C ALA A 256 -10.26 2.45 13.68
N PHE A 257 -10.83 3.31 12.84
CA PHE A 257 -10.10 4.42 12.22
C PHE A 257 -9.62 5.46 13.23
N ASP A 258 -10.44 5.81 14.23
CA ASP A 258 -10.02 6.74 15.28
C ASP A 258 -8.86 6.18 16.12
N ILE A 259 -8.87 4.87 16.43
CA ILE A 259 -7.75 4.17 17.07
C ILE A 259 -6.51 4.23 16.17
N ALA A 260 -6.67 3.88 14.89
CA ALA A 260 -5.57 3.84 13.93
C ALA A 260 -4.91 5.21 13.76
N LYS A 261 -5.72 6.27 13.62
CA LYS A 261 -5.23 7.64 13.46
C LYS A 261 -4.38 8.08 14.65
N ALA A 262 -4.78 7.73 15.88
CA ALA A 262 -4.01 8.03 17.08
C ALA A 262 -2.66 7.28 17.08
N ALA A 263 -2.68 5.98 16.74
CA ALA A 263 -1.49 5.15 16.66
C ALA A 263 -0.50 5.64 15.58
N ILE A 264 -0.99 5.96 14.39
CA ILE A 264 -0.18 6.50 13.28
C ILE A 264 0.45 7.83 13.68
N THR A 265 -0.33 8.76 14.24
CA THR A 265 0.18 10.07 14.69
C THR A 265 1.32 9.90 15.72
N ALA A 266 1.17 8.97 16.66
CA ALA A 266 2.19 8.70 17.66
C ALA A 266 3.46 8.10 17.03
N ARG A 267 3.30 7.12 16.13
CA ARG A 267 4.38 6.44 15.42
C ARG A 267 5.18 7.41 14.54
N GLU A 268 4.51 8.19 13.70
CA GLU A 268 5.13 9.18 12.82
C GLU A 268 5.92 10.21 13.62
N LYS A 269 5.34 10.71 14.73
CA LYS A 269 6.04 11.62 15.64
C LYS A 269 7.29 10.99 16.25
N GLN A 270 7.21 9.72 16.65
CA GLN A 270 8.34 9.00 17.24
C GLN A 270 9.47 8.80 16.21
N GLN A 271 9.13 8.57 14.95
CA GLN A 271 10.09 8.30 13.88
C GLN A 271 10.56 9.57 13.15
N GLY A 272 9.99 10.72 13.48
CA GLY A 272 10.33 11.99 12.84
C GLY A 272 9.78 12.13 11.42
N GLU A 273 8.77 11.33 11.08
CA GLU A 273 8.13 11.38 9.78
C GLU A 273 7.25 12.61 9.62
N LEU A 274 7.08 13.06 8.37
CA LEU A 274 6.10 14.07 8.04
C LEU A 274 4.69 13.53 8.30
N PRO A 275 3.85 14.17 9.13
CA PRO A 275 2.54 13.60 9.46
C PRO A 275 1.67 13.35 8.22
N SER A 276 1.21 12.11 8.04
CA SER A 276 0.35 11.72 6.91
C SER A 276 -1.05 12.31 7.02
N LEU A 277 -1.51 12.55 8.26
CA LEU A 277 -2.84 13.10 8.60
C LEU A 277 -4.00 12.28 7.99
N PRO A 278 -4.21 11.02 8.41
CA PRO A 278 -5.30 10.19 7.93
C PRO A 278 -6.66 10.91 7.98
N GLN A 279 -7.45 10.77 6.91
CA GLN A 279 -8.74 11.45 6.75
C GLN A 279 -9.91 10.47 6.70
N GLN A 280 -11.08 10.96 7.11
CA GLN A 280 -12.34 10.22 6.99
C GLN A 280 -13.43 11.09 6.39
N SER A 281 -14.33 10.48 5.61
CA SER A 281 -15.53 11.09 5.07
C SER A 281 -16.73 10.18 5.32
N LEU A 282 -17.68 10.63 6.14
CA LEU A 282 -18.86 9.85 6.51
C LEU A 282 -20.11 10.41 5.82
N GLY A 283 -20.70 9.61 4.93
CA GLY A 283 -21.99 9.89 4.29
C GLY A 283 -23.16 9.86 5.27
N LYS A 284 -24.14 10.75 5.10
CA LYS A 284 -25.28 10.89 6.04
C LYS A 284 -26.19 9.65 6.16
N ARG A 285 -26.13 8.71 5.21
CA ARG A 285 -26.99 7.53 5.12
C ARG A 285 -26.24 6.19 5.25
N ILE A 286 -24.90 6.17 5.32
CA ILE A 286 -24.15 4.92 5.52
C ILE A 286 -24.16 4.46 6.98
N ALA A 287 -24.18 5.39 7.93
CA ALA A 287 -24.13 5.04 9.36
C ALA A 287 -25.25 4.07 9.80
N PRO A 288 -26.53 4.23 9.40
CA PRO A 288 -27.56 3.24 9.70
C PRO A 288 -27.33 1.87 9.07
N VAL A 289 -26.68 1.78 7.91
CA VAL A 289 -26.34 0.49 7.26
C VAL A 289 -25.27 -0.22 8.09
N LEU A 290 -24.21 0.48 8.47
CA LEU A 290 -23.14 -0.06 9.33
C LEU A 290 -23.68 -0.51 10.68
N ALA A 291 -24.61 0.26 11.27
CA ALA A 291 -25.26 -0.11 12.52
C ALA A 291 -26.08 -1.40 12.38
N ARG A 292 -26.82 -1.58 11.27
CA ARG A 292 -27.58 -2.82 11.02
C ARG A 292 -26.66 -4.03 10.81
N TRP A 293 -25.63 -3.88 9.98
CA TRP A 293 -24.61 -4.91 9.78
C TRP A 293 -24.01 -5.35 11.12
N ARG A 294 -23.54 -4.40 11.94
CA ARG A 294 -22.95 -4.69 13.26
C ARG A 294 -23.94 -5.30 14.25
N ALA A 295 -25.20 -4.88 14.23
CA ALA A 295 -26.23 -5.47 15.09
C ALA A 295 -26.45 -6.97 14.80
N GLY A 296 -26.22 -7.42 13.57
CA GLY A 296 -26.27 -8.82 13.16
C GLY A 296 -24.93 -9.56 13.28
N LEU A 297 -23.85 -8.87 13.64
CA LEU A 297 -22.50 -9.43 13.72
C LEU A 297 -22.22 -10.00 15.11
N HIS A 298 -21.82 -11.27 15.14
CA HIS A 298 -21.13 -11.86 16.28
C HIS A 298 -19.65 -11.94 15.95
N ALA A 299 -18.87 -10.96 16.42
CA ALA A 299 -17.45 -10.90 16.12
C ALA A 299 -16.73 -12.15 16.66
N GLY A 300 -16.01 -12.85 15.77
CA GLY A 300 -15.11 -13.94 16.17
C GLY A 300 -13.95 -13.45 17.06
N PRO A 301 -13.05 -14.33 17.53
CA PRO A 301 -11.86 -13.90 18.27
C PRO A 301 -10.96 -13.00 17.41
N ALA A 302 -9.97 -12.36 18.05
CA ALA A 302 -8.93 -11.65 17.32
C ALA A 302 -8.12 -12.63 16.45
N VAL A 303 -7.76 -12.21 15.24
CA VAL A 303 -7.04 -13.02 14.25
C VAL A 303 -5.59 -12.56 14.23
N ALA A 304 -4.65 -13.46 14.52
CA ALA A 304 -3.23 -13.13 14.52
C ALA A 304 -2.73 -12.79 13.10
N TYR A 305 -1.92 -11.74 12.99
CA TYR A 305 -1.24 -11.40 11.73
C TYR A 305 -0.14 -12.42 11.44
N PRO A 306 -0.18 -13.17 10.33
CA PRO A 306 0.73 -14.30 10.10
C PRO A 306 2.08 -13.87 9.51
N TYR A 307 2.27 -12.60 9.16
CA TYR A 307 3.49 -12.10 8.53
C TYR A 307 4.37 -11.40 9.59
N PRO A 308 5.49 -12.02 10.00
CA PRO A 308 6.37 -11.45 11.02
C PRO A 308 7.00 -10.14 10.51
N PRO A 309 7.37 -9.20 11.40
CA PRO A 309 8.22 -8.08 11.01
C PRO A 309 9.50 -8.59 10.34
N LEU A 310 9.89 -7.96 9.24
CA LEU A 310 11.13 -8.30 8.55
C LEU A 310 12.30 -7.89 9.44
N GLU A 311 13.25 -8.80 9.67
CA GLU A 311 14.46 -8.48 10.41
C GLU A 311 15.24 -7.42 9.62
N THR A 312 15.38 -6.22 10.17
CA THR A 312 16.39 -5.29 9.69
C THR A 312 17.74 -5.86 10.10
N ASP A 313 18.64 -6.12 9.15
CA ASP A 313 20.05 -6.45 9.40
C ASP A 313 20.75 -5.29 10.13
N ALA A 314 20.43 -5.11 11.41
CA ALA A 314 21.10 -4.22 12.33
C ALA A 314 22.21 -5.00 13.04
N GLN A 315 23.06 -5.70 12.27
CA GLN A 315 24.29 -6.33 12.75
C GLN A 315 25.19 -6.78 11.57
N THR A 316 25.64 -5.83 10.77
CA THR A 316 26.93 -5.98 10.06
C THR A 316 27.66 -4.66 10.05
N GLN A 317 27.98 -4.17 11.25
CA GLN A 317 29.09 -3.25 11.39
C GLN A 317 30.35 -4.11 11.22
N PRO A 318 31.21 -3.86 10.21
CA PRO A 318 32.49 -4.53 10.18
C PRO A 318 33.22 -4.09 11.44
N ASP A 319 33.58 -5.05 12.29
CA ASP A 319 34.56 -4.80 13.33
C ASP A 319 35.73 -4.07 12.68
N ALA A 320 35.96 -2.83 13.11
CA ALA A 320 37.19 -2.11 12.85
C ALA A 320 38.29 -2.81 13.67
N GLY A 321 38.63 -4.02 13.24
CA GLY A 321 39.83 -4.73 13.61
C GLY A 321 41.01 -3.92 13.10
N SER A 322 41.70 -3.29 14.04
CA SER A 322 42.98 -2.63 13.88
C SER A 322 43.90 -3.38 12.92
N THR A 323 44.09 -2.83 11.72
CA THR A 323 45.15 -3.23 10.81
C THR A 323 46.48 -2.67 11.32
N THR A 324 47.25 -3.47 12.04
CA THR A 324 48.69 -3.26 12.18
C THR A 324 49.43 -4.31 11.35
N SER A 325 50.04 -3.84 10.27
CA SER A 325 50.91 -4.63 9.38
C SER A 325 52.22 -5.04 10.09
N PRO A 326 52.84 -6.17 9.70
CA PRO A 326 53.98 -6.76 10.42
C PRO A 326 55.31 -6.12 10.03
N GLY A 327 56.15 -5.87 11.05
CA GLY A 327 57.57 -5.55 10.93
C GLY A 327 58.33 -6.18 12.08
N ASP A 328 59.08 -7.23 11.79
CA ASP A 328 60.13 -7.82 12.64
C ASP A 328 61.46 -7.03 12.47
N PRO A 329 62.55 -7.26 13.24
CA PRO A 329 62.74 -8.21 14.34
C PRO A 329 63.48 -7.64 15.58
N ALA A 330 63.50 -8.37 16.72
CA ALA A 330 64.72 -8.55 17.55
C ALA A 330 64.51 -9.41 18.84
N LEU A 331 65.39 -10.43 18.94
CA LEU A 331 66.08 -10.94 20.15
C LEU A 331 65.35 -11.91 21.10
N ASP A 332 65.53 -13.20 20.78
CA ASP A 332 66.31 -14.19 21.55
C ASP A 332 66.12 -14.29 23.08
N LYS A 333 65.54 -15.40 23.53
CA LYS A 333 66.07 -16.32 24.57
C LYS A 333 65.10 -17.49 24.83
N THR A 334 65.53 -18.70 24.45
CA THR A 334 65.04 -20.02 24.89
C THR A 334 65.65 -20.42 26.26
N PRO A 335 65.40 -21.62 26.84
CA PRO A 335 64.17 -22.45 26.89
C PRO A 335 63.90 -23.03 28.31
N ARG A 336 62.73 -23.65 28.54
CA ARG A 336 62.69 -24.92 29.32
C ARG A 336 61.43 -25.75 29.08
N SER A 337 61.67 -27.02 28.77
CA SER A 337 60.74 -28.13 28.61
C SER A 337 60.29 -28.76 29.94
N GLN A 338 59.12 -29.38 29.96
CA GLN A 338 58.84 -30.80 30.33
C GLN A 338 57.32 -30.94 30.61
N ALA A 339 56.59 -31.75 29.83
CA ALA A 339 56.37 -33.21 29.95
C ALA A 339 54.99 -33.51 30.55
N ALA A 340 54.10 -34.14 29.77
CA ALA A 340 53.59 -35.51 29.97
C ALA A 340 52.23 -35.54 30.70
N ALA A 341 51.25 -36.39 30.44
CA ALA A 341 51.00 -37.41 29.43
C ALA A 341 49.51 -37.85 29.56
N ALA A 342 48.97 -38.45 28.48
CA ALA A 342 48.07 -39.63 28.43
C ALA A 342 46.83 -39.72 29.35
N ALA A 343 45.69 -40.33 29.03
CA ALA A 343 45.10 -41.16 27.97
C ALA A 343 43.71 -41.54 28.58
N ASP A 344 42.56 -41.41 27.93
CA ASP A 344 41.97 -42.26 26.88
C ASP A 344 40.82 -43.16 27.40
N ALA A 345 39.83 -43.33 26.52
CA ALA A 345 38.72 -44.29 26.42
C ALA A 345 37.80 -44.55 27.63
N SER A 346 36.50 -44.19 27.59
CA SER A 346 35.41 -44.81 26.81
C SER A 346 35.21 -46.31 27.00
N SER A 347 34.09 -46.72 27.63
CA SER A 347 33.12 -47.67 27.05
C SER A 347 32.00 -48.11 28.01
N LYS A 348 30.78 -47.60 27.72
CA LYS A 348 29.49 -48.33 27.53
C LYS A 348 28.85 -49.23 28.63
N PRO A 349 27.50 -49.48 28.52
CA PRO A 349 26.51 -49.70 29.61
C PRO A 349 26.04 -51.18 29.62
N PRO A 350 24.80 -51.62 30.02
CA PRO A 350 23.61 -50.97 30.62
C PRO A 350 22.90 -51.77 31.76
N LEU A 351 21.61 -51.44 32.00
CA LEU A 351 20.57 -52.01 32.89
C LEU A 351 20.53 -51.41 34.30
N GLY A 352 19.39 -51.00 34.89
CA GLY A 352 17.97 -51.03 34.52
C GLY A 352 17.12 -50.68 35.76
N ALA A 353 15.81 -50.48 35.56
CA ALA A 353 14.71 -50.38 36.55
C ALA A 353 14.68 -49.12 37.46
N ALA A 354 13.75 -48.18 37.26
CA ALA A 354 12.32 -48.18 37.64
C ALA A 354 12.06 -47.71 39.08
N ALA A 355 11.42 -46.53 39.21
CA ALA A 355 10.29 -46.30 40.11
C ALA A 355 9.72 -44.89 39.90
N SER A 356 8.44 -44.86 39.54
CA SER A 356 7.56 -43.71 39.51
C SER A 356 7.05 -43.39 40.92
N SER A 357 7.03 -42.12 41.33
CA SER A 357 5.91 -41.48 42.05
C SER A 357 6.31 -40.10 42.61
N ARG A 358 5.87 -39.03 41.92
CA ARG A 358 5.12 -37.86 42.40
C ARG A 358 5.30 -36.66 41.48
#